data_AF-A0A5C8AF65-F1
#
_entry.id   AF-A0A5C8AF65-F1
#
_cell.length_a   1.000
_cell.length_b   1.000
_cell.length_c   1.000
_cell.angle_alpha   90.00
_cell.angle_beta   90.00
_cell.angle_gamma   90.00
#
_symmetry.space_group_name_H-M   'P 1'
#
loop_
_entity.id
_entity.type
_entity.pdbx_description
1 polymer ?
#
loop_
_entity_poly.entity_id
_entity_poly.type
_entity_poly.pdbx_seq_one_letter_code
_entity_poly.pdbx_strand_id
1 'polypeptide(L)' 'MGIDFLIDSRFIMNVMLASGGYPWTVIPVEERERYMNALEAVSVEQNIQSFAEFVRCLVQEGMKGTPVAKVE' A
#
# COMPACT_ATOMS: atom_id res chain seq x y z
N MET A 1 0.96 -8.67 17.68
CA MET A 1 1.59 -8.78 16.34
C MET A 1 1.87 -7.36 15.91
N GLY A 2 3.11 -6.88 16.12
CA GLY A 2 3.45 -5.47 16.15
C GLY A 2 3.54 -4.84 14.75
N ILE A 3 3.28 -3.54 14.72
CA ILE A 3 3.37 -2.60 13.58
C ILE A 3 4.72 -2.67 12.83
N ASP A 4 5.73 -3.26 13.46
CA ASP A 4 7.11 -3.36 12.99
C ASP A 4 7.29 -4.31 11.79
N PHE A 5 6.51 -5.40 11.70
CA PHE A 5 6.66 -6.37 10.59
C PHE A 5 6.14 -5.84 9.24
N LEU A 6 5.42 -4.71 9.25
CA LEU A 6 4.84 -4.13 8.04
C LEU A 6 5.76 -3.08 7.39
N ILE A 7 6.79 -2.61 8.10
CA ILE A 7 7.71 -1.58 7.58
C ILE A 7 8.56 -2.13 6.44
N ASP A 8 9.08 -3.35 6.58
CA ASP A 8 9.93 -3.99 5.56
C ASP A 8 9.16 -4.28 4.26
N SER A 9 7.91 -4.75 4.36
CA SER A 9 7.09 -5.09 3.20
C SER A 9 6.75 -3.88 2.32
N ARG A 10 6.49 -2.71 2.93
CA ARG A 10 6.21 -1.47 2.18
C ARG A 10 7.44 -0.96 1.44
N PHE A 11 8.63 -1.14 2.01
CA PHE A 11 9.87 -0.75 1.34
C PHE A 11 10.10 -1.59 0.09
N ILE A 12 9.99 -2.93 0.19
CA ILE A 12 10.16 -3.83 -0.97
C ILE A 12 9.10 -3.54 -2.04
N MET A 13 7.84 -3.33 -1.63
CA MET A 13 6.77 -2.93 -2.54
C MET A 13 7.16 -1.67 -3.33
N ASN A 14 7.64 -0.63 -2.65
CA ASN A 14 8.05 0.61 -3.30
C ASN A 14 9.30 0.44 -4.19
N VAL A 15 10.25 -0.41 -3.83
CA VAL A 15 11.39 -0.74 -4.69
C VAL A 15 10.91 -1.41 -5.99
N MET A 16 9.97 -2.36 -5.90
CA MET A 16 9.38 -2.99 -7.09
C MET A 16 8.62 -1.97 -7.95
N LEU A 17 7.82 -1.08 -7.35
CA LEU A 17 7.09 -0.02 -8.05
C LEU A 17 8.05 0.95 -8.75
N ALA A 18 9.08 1.41 -8.06
CA ALA A 18 10.09 2.31 -8.60
C ALA A 18 10.85 1.68 -9.77
N SER A 19 11.15 0.38 -9.71
CA SER A 19 11.77 -0.35 -10.82
C SER A 19 10.89 -0.39 -12.09
N GLY A 20 9.57 -0.29 -11.93
CA GLY A 20 8.59 -0.18 -13.02
C GLY A 20 8.31 1.26 -13.47
N GLY A 21 8.99 2.26 -12.91
CA GLY A 21 8.76 3.68 -13.22
C GLY A 21 7.53 4.28 -12.54
N TYR A 22 6.93 3.58 -11.58
CA TYR A 22 5.81 4.11 -10.79
C TYR A 22 6.32 5.03 -9.67
N PRO A 23 5.56 6.09 -9.32
CA PRO A 23 5.93 6.99 -8.24
C PRO A 23 5.96 6.27 -6.90
N TRP A 24 6.82 6.75 -6.00
CA TRP A 24 6.90 6.24 -4.63
C TRP A 24 5.55 6.37 -3.94
N THR A 25 5.00 5.25 -3.47
CA THR A 25 3.64 5.20 -2.93
C THR A 25 3.69 5.20 -1.40
N VAL A 26 2.97 6.17 -0.81
CA VAL A 26 2.80 6.28 0.65
C VAL A 26 1.38 5.85 0.99
N ILE A 27 1.24 4.95 1.96
CA ILE A 27 -0.07 4.55 2.49
C ILE A 27 -0.49 5.58 3.53
N PRO A 28 -1.61 6.30 3.35
CA PRO A 28 -2.11 7.28 4.32
C PRO A 28 -2.48 6.60 5.64
N VAL A 29 -2.34 7.32 6.75
CA VAL A 29 -2.69 6.79 8.08
C VAL A 29 -4.19 6.52 8.18
N GLU A 30 -5.00 7.31 7.48
CA GLU A 30 -6.46 7.18 7.39
C GLU A 30 -6.88 5.88 6.71
N GLU A 31 -6.08 5.38 5.76
CA GLU A 31 -6.33 4.12 5.05
C GLU A 31 -5.75 2.91 5.79
N ARG A 32 -5.21 3.09 7.01
CA ARG A 32 -4.61 2.00 7.81
C ARG A 32 -5.57 0.84 8.03
N GLU A 33 -6.84 1.12 8.34
CA GLU A 33 -7.84 0.07 8.56
C GLU A 33 -8.06 -0.75 7.29
N ARG A 34 -8.23 -0.08 6.16
CA ARG A 34 -8.40 -0.72 4.85
C ARG A 34 -7.18 -1.53 4.44
N TYR A 35 -5.98 -1.03 4.71
CA TYR A 35 -4.72 -1.76 4.49
C TYR A 35 -4.64 -3.03 5.34
N MET A 36 -4.99 -2.95 6.62
CA MET A 36 -5.01 -4.12 7.50
C MET A 36 -6.04 -5.16 7.06
N ASN A 37 -7.26 -4.72 6.70
CA ASN A 37 -8.30 -5.62 6.18
C ASN A 37 -7.86 -6.33 4.89
N ALA A 38 -7.19 -5.62 3.99
CA ALA A 38 -6.67 -6.22 2.77
C ALA A 38 -5.58 -7.28 3.05
N LEU A 39 -4.73 -7.06 4.05
CA LEU A 39 -3.72 -8.03 4.47
C LEU A 39 -4.31 -9.23 5.20
N GLU A 40 -5.34 -9.02 6.02
CA GLU A 40 -6.06 -10.12 6.66
C GLU A 40 -6.74 -11.02 5.61
N ALA A 41 -7.37 -10.43 4.58
CA ALA A 41 -7.93 -11.19 3.46
C ALA A 41 -6.86 -12.02 2.73
N VAL A 42 -5.66 -11.46 2.53
CA VAL A 42 -4.53 -12.24 1.97
C VAL A 42 -4.12 -13.38 2.92
N SER A 43 -4.09 -13.14 4.22
CA SER A 43 -3.64 -14.14 5.19
C SER A 43 -4.65 -15.27 5.41
N VAL A 44 -5.95 -14.96 5.42
CA VAL A 44 -7.03 -15.91 5.75
C VAL A 44 -7.56 -16.58 4.51
N GLU A 45 -7.83 -15.81 3.45
CA GLU A 45 -8.47 -16.29 2.22
C GLU A 45 -7.45 -16.61 1.13
N GLN A 46 -6.15 -16.35 1.38
CA GLN A 46 -5.08 -16.45 0.37
C GLN A 46 -5.36 -15.61 -0.89
N ASN A 47 -6.22 -14.60 -0.74
CA ASN A 47 -6.66 -13.76 -1.84
C ASN A 47 -5.88 -12.44 -1.88
N ILE A 48 -4.88 -12.37 -2.74
CA ILE A 48 -4.07 -11.17 -2.92
C ILE A 48 -4.77 -10.07 -3.74
N GLN A 49 -5.91 -10.37 -4.37
CA GLN A 49 -6.58 -9.43 -5.28
C GLN A 49 -6.96 -8.12 -4.56
N SER A 50 -7.54 -8.21 -3.36
CA SER A 50 -7.95 -7.02 -2.60
C SER A 50 -6.76 -6.12 -2.24
N PHE A 51 -5.60 -6.72 -1.94
CA PHE A 51 -4.37 -5.99 -1.70
C PHE A 51 -3.81 -5.35 -2.98
N ALA A 52 -3.78 -6.09 -4.08
CA ALA A 52 -3.32 -5.57 -5.36
C ALA A 52 -4.20 -4.41 -5.87
N GLU A 53 -5.52 -4.50 -5.71
CA GLU A 53 -6.47 -3.44 -6.03
C GLU A 53 -6.25 -2.20 -5.17
N PHE A 54 -6.00 -2.38 -3.87
CA PHE A 54 -5.66 -1.28 -2.97
C PHE A 54 -4.39 -0.54 -3.41
N VAL A 55 -3.30 -1.26 -3.68
CA VAL A 55 -2.04 -0.67 -4.15
C VAL A 55 -2.23 0.01 -5.50
N ARG A 56 -2.98 -0.59 -6.43
CA ARG A 56 -3.30 0.02 -7.73
C ARG A 56 -3.98 1.38 -7.57
N CYS A 57 -4.97 1.48 -6.67
CA CYS A 57 -5.66 2.74 -6.41
C CYS A 57 -4.68 3.81 -5.88
N LEU A 58 -3.81 3.46 -4.93
CA LEU A 58 -2.82 4.41 -4.39
C LEU A 58 -1.82 4.87 -5.45
N VAL A 59 -1.30 3.95 -6.27
CA VAL A 59 -0.38 4.29 -7.37
C VAL A 59 -1.07 5.21 -8.39
N GLN A 60 -2.33 4.93 -8.74
CA GLN A 60 -3.09 5.77 -9.66
C GLN A 60 -3.30 7.19 -9.11
N GLU A 61 -3.61 7.33 -7.83
CA GLU A 61 -3.73 8.65 -7.20
C GLU A 61 -2.38 9.38 -7.12
N GLY A 62 -1.30 8.66 -6.83
CA GLY A 62 0.07 9.21 -6.88
C GLY A 62 0.47 9.67 -8.29
N MET A 63 0.08 8.93 -9.34
CA MET A 63 0.34 9.31 -10.73
C MET A 63 -0.46 10.53 -11.19
N LYS A 64 -1.65 10.78 -10.61
CA LYS A 64 -2.44 11.99 -10.88
C LYS A 64 -1.86 13.24 -10.21
N GLY A 65 -0.83 13.10 -9.38
CA GLY A 65 -0.25 14.20 -8.60
C GLY A 65 -1.12 14.63 -7.41
N THR A 66 -2.12 13.82 -7.03
CA THR A 66 -2.89 14.05 -5.82
C THR A 66 -1.98 13.75 -4.62
N PRO A 67 -1.80 14.67 -3.66
CA PRO A 67 -1.11 14.34 -2.41
C PRO A 67 -1.99 13.37 -1.62
N VAL A 68 -1.66 12.08 -1.73
CA VAL A 68 -2.45 10.99 -1.14
C VAL A 68 -2.26 10.94 0.39
N ALA A 69 -1.07 11.32 0.88
CA ALA A 69 -0.76 11.42 2.29
C ALA A 69 -0.65 12.90 2.71
N LYS A 70 -1.40 13.29 3.73
CA LYS A 70 -1.23 14.59 4.40
C LYS A 70 -0.16 14.46 5.48
N VAL A 71 0.73 15.44 5.54
CA VAL A 71 1.65 15.60 6.68
C VAL A 71 0.93 16.56 7.63
N GLU A 72 0.31 16.01 8.67
CA GLU A 72 -0.11 16.79 9.84
C GLU A 72 1.05 16.91 10.84
#